data_AF-J2JSJ3-F1
#
_entry.id   AF-J2JSJ3-F1
#
_cell.length_a   1.000
_cell.length_b   1.000
_cell.length_c   1.000
_cell.angle_alpha   90.00
_cell.angle_beta   90.00
_cell.angle_gamma   90.00
#
_symmetry.space_group_name_H-M   'P 1'
#
loop_
_entity.id
_entity.type
_entity.pdbx_description
1 polymer ?
#
loop_
_entity_poly.entity_id
_entity_poly.type
_entity_poly.pdbx_seq_one_letter_code
_entity_poly.pdbx_strand_id
1 'polypeptide(L)'
;MGRWESARELLAATGADWDRRIFRLQVLARAGARLTFADTWAQAEPASPHALALLATVQALRSMAGPRGQGSGTEMAQAWETCQAAGDALPADPTPYVVMLALLRYHSPDRDRQWRQTVLEVWQEAEERDPWNREAHHELLTYMFPDWHGVAGEMFHWAQERCAHVPRGMPLHTLPLVALAESHRLRMKKDGHRYGLTVHPWTENPSTQHAWVNWWTYRAPSRPHAAFHDDANYLAHALSFANQHRAAAEVFDAIGPYATDVPWSYCGDAQQLFTRHQKWAVKGSAP
;
A
#
# COMPACT_ATOMS: atom_id res chain seq x y z
N MET A 1 -18.78 -8.62 27.17
CA MET A 1 -19.52 -9.09 25.98
C MET A 1 -18.75 -8.63 24.76
N GLY A 2 -18.36 -9.57 23.89
CA GLY A 2 -17.57 -9.27 22.69
C GLY A 2 -18.31 -8.28 21.80
N ARG A 3 -17.56 -7.36 21.19
CA ARG A 3 -18.07 -6.42 20.18
C ARG A 3 -17.40 -6.75 18.84
N TRP A 4 -17.55 -7.99 18.39
CA TRP A 4 -16.91 -8.48 17.16
C TRP A 4 -17.92 -8.98 16.11
N GLU A 5 -19.21 -9.02 16.44
CA GLU A 5 -20.30 -9.47 15.59
C GLU A 5 -20.40 -8.64 14.32
N SER A 6 -20.31 -7.31 14.43
CA SER A 6 -20.31 -6.43 13.25
C SER A 6 -19.09 -6.62 12.36
N ALA A 7 -17.92 -6.90 12.94
CA ALA A 7 -16.71 -7.20 12.17
C ALA A 7 -16.84 -8.56 11.45
N ARG A 8 -17.40 -9.57 12.14
CA ARG A 8 -17.71 -10.88 11.55
C ARG A 8 -18.68 -10.75 10.38
N GLU A 9 -19.79 -10.06 10.56
CA GLU A 9 -20.80 -9.83 9.50
C GLU A 9 -20.21 -9.09 8.31
N LEU A 10 -19.42 -8.04 8.55
CA LEU A 10 -18.75 -7.27 7.50
C LEU A 10 -17.79 -8.16 6.68
N LEU A 11 -16.94 -8.95 7.35
CA LEU A 11 -15.95 -9.79 6.69
C LEU A 11 -16.60 -10.96 5.94
N ALA A 12 -17.64 -11.57 6.52
CA ALA A 12 -18.42 -12.60 5.84
C ALA A 12 -19.12 -12.06 4.58
N ALA A 13 -19.75 -10.88 4.67
CA ALA A 13 -20.42 -10.24 3.54
C ALA A 13 -19.45 -9.75 2.44
N THR A 14 -18.15 -9.68 2.72
CA THR A 14 -17.13 -9.31 1.70
C THR A 14 -16.94 -10.42 0.67
N GLY A 15 -17.11 -11.68 1.06
CA GLY A 15 -16.83 -12.83 0.20
C GLY A 15 -15.38 -12.84 -0.30
N ALA A 16 -15.21 -13.14 -1.58
CA ALA A 16 -13.92 -13.24 -2.27
C ALA A 16 -13.46 -11.93 -2.93
N ASP A 17 -14.02 -10.77 -2.57
CA ASP A 17 -13.45 -9.46 -2.97
C ASP A 17 -12.20 -9.19 -2.11
N TRP A 18 -11.06 -9.79 -2.50
CA TRP A 18 -9.82 -9.78 -1.71
C TRP A 18 -9.27 -8.38 -1.46
N ASP A 19 -9.35 -7.50 -2.46
CA ASP A 19 -9.01 -6.08 -2.35
C ASP A 19 -9.79 -5.40 -1.21
N ARG A 20 -11.13 -5.52 -1.20
CA ARG A 20 -11.95 -4.96 -0.11
C ARG A 20 -11.73 -5.68 1.22
N ARG A 21 -11.50 -6.99 1.20
CA ARG A 21 -11.27 -7.77 2.42
C ARG A 21 -10.02 -7.31 3.14
N ILE A 22 -8.89 -7.22 2.43
CA ILE A 22 -7.61 -6.76 3.00
C ILE A 22 -7.77 -5.34 3.54
N PHE A 23 -8.37 -4.44 2.76
CA PHE A 23 -8.61 -3.06 3.22
C PHE A 23 -9.44 -3.01 4.51
N ARG A 24 -10.54 -3.77 4.59
CA ARG A 24 -11.39 -3.86 5.78
C ARG A 24 -10.63 -4.40 6.98
N LEU A 25 -9.82 -5.46 6.79
CA LEU A 25 -8.97 -6.03 7.84
C LEU A 25 -7.94 -5.02 8.33
N GLN A 26 -7.26 -4.30 7.44
CA GLN A 26 -6.31 -3.25 7.80
C GLN A 26 -6.97 -2.12 8.60
N VAL A 27 -8.16 -1.66 8.20
CA VAL A 27 -8.91 -0.61 8.93
C VAL A 27 -9.31 -1.09 10.32
N LEU A 28 -9.91 -2.29 10.42
CA LEU A 28 -10.31 -2.88 11.71
C LEU A 28 -9.10 -3.11 12.63
N ALA A 29 -8.00 -3.63 12.08
CA ALA A 29 -6.80 -3.91 12.84
C ALA A 29 -6.14 -2.62 13.35
N ARG A 30 -6.05 -1.56 12.53
CA ARG A 30 -5.51 -0.26 12.96
C ARG A 30 -6.35 0.35 14.07
N ALA A 31 -7.69 0.32 13.96
CA ALA A 31 -8.59 0.83 14.98
C ALA A 31 -8.53 0.02 16.28
N GLY A 32 -8.25 -1.28 16.18
CA GLY A 32 -8.31 -2.22 17.29
C GLY A 32 -6.96 -2.74 17.81
N ALA A 33 -5.83 -2.25 17.30
CA ALA A 33 -4.50 -2.79 17.64
C ALA A 33 -4.19 -2.74 19.15
N ARG A 34 -4.73 -1.75 19.87
CA ARG A 34 -4.56 -1.58 21.32
C ARG A 34 -5.68 -2.25 22.16
N LEU A 35 -6.64 -2.90 21.52
CA LEU A 35 -7.80 -3.53 22.14
C LEU A 35 -7.69 -5.05 22.03
N THR A 36 -8.34 -5.81 22.91
CA THR A 36 -8.30 -7.27 22.92
C THR A 36 -9.41 -7.95 22.10
N PHE A 37 -10.18 -7.18 21.33
CA PHE A 37 -11.39 -7.70 20.67
C PHE A 37 -11.08 -8.82 19.65
N ALA A 38 -9.99 -8.70 18.89
CA ALA A 38 -9.56 -9.72 17.94
C ALA A 38 -9.11 -11.00 18.67
N ASP A 39 -8.40 -10.85 19.79
CA ASP A 39 -8.00 -11.96 20.65
C ASP A 39 -9.24 -12.70 21.20
N THR A 40 -10.22 -11.94 21.73
CA THR A 40 -11.47 -12.54 22.25
C THR A 40 -12.32 -13.21 21.17
N TRP A 41 -12.30 -12.69 19.95
CA TRP A 41 -13.03 -13.31 18.83
C TRP A 41 -12.36 -14.62 18.41
N ALA A 42 -11.05 -14.62 18.21
CA ALA A 42 -10.31 -15.84 17.86
C ALA A 42 -10.38 -16.90 18.97
N GLN A 43 -10.45 -16.52 20.25
CA GLN A 43 -10.70 -17.48 21.33
C GLN A 43 -12.11 -18.08 21.30
N ALA A 44 -13.12 -17.28 20.95
CA ALA A 44 -14.51 -17.74 20.85
C ALA A 44 -14.75 -18.60 19.60
N GLU A 45 -14.08 -18.28 18.49
CA GLU A 45 -14.22 -18.96 17.20
C GLU A 45 -12.83 -19.33 16.62
N PRO A 46 -12.10 -20.31 17.21
CA PRO A 46 -10.69 -20.59 16.89
C PRO A 46 -10.45 -21.13 15.48
N ALA A 47 -11.47 -21.70 14.84
CA ALA A 47 -11.40 -22.19 13.46
C ALA A 47 -11.94 -21.16 12.43
N SER A 48 -12.35 -19.96 12.86
CA SER A 48 -12.91 -18.96 11.96
C SER A 48 -11.79 -18.28 11.15
N PRO A 49 -11.79 -18.40 9.81
CA PRO A 49 -10.75 -17.77 8.99
C PRO A 49 -10.79 -16.24 9.10
N HIS A 50 -11.96 -15.65 9.35
CA HIS A 50 -12.09 -14.21 9.55
C HIS A 50 -11.49 -13.75 10.89
N ALA A 51 -11.71 -14.51 11.96
CA ALA A 51 -11.15 -14.21 13.27
C ALA A 51 -9.62 -14.32 13.27
N LEU A 52 -9.10 -15.40 12.67
CA LEU A 52 -7.65 -15.62 12.54
C LEU A 52 -6.98 -14.56 11.69
N ALA A 53 -7.55 -14.20 10.52
CA ALA A 53 -6.98 -13.15 9.66
C ALA A 53 -6.94 -11.77 10.36
N LEU A 54 -7.98 -11.42 11.11
CA LEU A 54 -8.00 -10.16 11.88
C LEU A 54 -7.01 -10.20 13.04
N LEU A 55 -6.93 -11.32 13.78
CA LEU A 55 -5.96 -11.50 14.86
C LEU A 55 -4.52 -11.39 14.33
N ALA A 56 -4.21 -12.09 13.24
CA ALA A 56 -2.90 -12.02 12.58
C ALA A 56 -2.52 -10.58 12.21
N THR A 57 -3.45 -9.84 11.61
CA THR A 57 -3.22 -8.43 11.23
C THR A 57 -2.99 -7.54 12.46
N VAL A 58 -3.77 -7.74 13.53
CA VAL A 58 -3.61 -7.01 14.81
C VAL A 58 -2.28 -7.32 15.48
N GLN A 59 -1.91 -8.60 15.58
CA GLN A 59 -0.64 -9.03 16.15
C GLN A 59 0.55 -8.52 15.35
N ALA A 60 0.46 -8.50 14.02
CA ALA A 60 1.48 -7.90 13.17
C ALA A 60 1.67 -6.42 13.51
N LEU A 61 0.59 -5.63 13.57
CA LEU A 61 0.68 -4.21 13.96
C LEU A 61 1.28 -4.02 15.36
N ARG A 62 0.93 -4.89 16.32
CA ARG A 62 1.50 -4.83 17.68
C ARG A 62 3.01 -5.12 17.67
N SER A 63 3.45 -6.17 16.97
CA SER A 63 4.87 -6.52 16.85
C SER A 63 5.70 -5.43 16.17
N MET A 64 5.06 -4.64 15.29
CA MET A 64 5.69 -3.52 14.58
C MET A 64 5.63 -2.19 15.35
N ALA A 65 5.21 -2.18 16.61
CA ALA A 65 5.21 -0.97 17.44
C ALA A 65 6.61 -0.61 18.00
N GLY A 66 7.51 -1.59 18.07
CA GLY A 66 8.89 -1.45 18.54
C GLY A 66 9.89 -1.02 17.46
N PRO A 67 11.20 -1.10 17.71
CA PRO A 67 12.23 -0.80 16.70
C PRO A 67 12.18 -1.77 15.51
N ARG A 68 12.61 -1.32 14.33
CA ARG A 68 12.75 -2.16 13.13
C ARG A 68 13.95 -3.10 13.22
N GLY A 69 13.94 -4.16 12.42
CA GLY A 69 15.09 -5.03 12.18
C GLY A 69 15.56 -5.82 13.40
N GLN A 70 14.64 -6.11 14.34
CA GLN A 70 14.95 -6.87 15.56
C GLN A 70 14.96 -8.40 15.32
N GLY A 71 14.72 -8.85 14.09
CA GLY A 71 14.62 -10.28 13.76
C GLY A 71 13.37 -10.93 14.34
N SER A 72 13.43 -12.25 14.54
CA SER A 72 12.30 -13.06 14.99
C SER A 72 12.13 -13.02 16.52
N GLY A 73 11.45 -11.98 17.00
CA GLY A 73 10.99 -11.87 18.40
C GLY A 73 9.69 -12.62 18.66
N THR A 74 9.33 -12.82 19.93
CA THR A 74 8.13 -13.57 20.34
C THR A 74 6.84 -13.05 19.71
N GLU A 75 6.65 -11.73 19.65
CA GLU A 75 5.44 -11.13 19.06
C GLU A 75 5.36 -11.34 17.55
N MET A 76 6.50 -11.28 16.84
CA MET A 76 6.54 -11.58 15.41
C MET A 76 6.24 -13.06 15.17
N ALA A 77 6.85 -13.97 15.94
CA ALA A 77 6.60 -15.41 15.80
C ALA A 77 5.13 -15.76 16.02
N GLN A 78 4.48 -15.16 17.03
CA GLN A 78 3.05 -15.32 17.28
C GLN A 78 2.19 -14.81 16.12
N ALA A 79 2.51 -13.63 15.58
CA ALA A 79 1.82 -13.09 14.42
C ALA A 79 1.98 -14.00 13.19
N TRP A 80 3.18 -14.54 12.97
CA TRP A 80 3.50 -15.46 11.89
C TRP A 80 2.72 -16.78 12.00
N GLU A 81 2.70 -17.41 13.18
CA GLU A 81 1.91 -18.60 13.46
C GLU A 81 0.42 -18.38 13.19
N THR A 82 -0.11 -17.22 13.60
CA THR A 82 -1.51 -16.88 13.35
C THR A 82 -1.78 -16.62 11.86
N CYS A 83 -0.82 -16.05 11.12
CA CYS A 83 -0.92 -15.95 9.66
C CYS A 83 -0.98 -17.35 9.00
N GLN A 84 -0.12 -18.29 9.42
CA GLN A 84 -0.15 -19.66 8.90
C GLN A 84 -1.51 -20.32 9.17
N ALA A 85 -2.01 -20.24 10.40
CA ALA A 85 -3.33 -20.78 10.75
C ALA A 85 -4.47 -20.12 9.94
N ALA A 86 -4.39 -18.81 9.68
CA ALA A 86 -5.37 -18.12 8.83
C ALA A 86 -5.31 -18.60 7.38
N GLY A 87 -4.11 -18.83 6.84
CA GLY A 87 -3.89 -19.38 5.50
C GLY A 87 -4.44 -20.80 5.39
N ASP A 88 -4.20 -21.66 6.38
CA ASP A 88 -4.73 -23.02 6.42
C ASP A 88 -6.27 -23.05 6.49
N ALA A 89 -6.87 -22.13 7.26
CA ALA A 89 -8.31 -22.05 7.43
C ALA A 89 -9.05 -21.54 6.17
N LEU A 90 -8.40 -20.74 5.33
CA LEU A 90 -8.93 -20.28 4.04
C LEU A 90 -7.81 -20.19 2.99
N PRO A 91 -7.44 -21.31 2.34
CA PRO A 91 -6.27 -21.38 1.47
C PRO A 91 -6.29 -20.41 0.27
N ALA A 92 -7.47 -19.96 -0.16
CA ALA A 92 -7.60 -19.00 -1.27
C ALA A 92 -7.39 -17.53 -0.84
N ASP A 93 -7.34 -17.22 0.45
CA ASP A 93 -7.20 -15.85 0.95
C ASP A 93 -5.74 -15.38 0.87
N PRO A 94 -5.42 -14.33 0.09
CA PRO A 94 -4.04 -13.80 0.02
C PRO A 94 -3.65 -13.01 1.28
N THR A 95 -4.61 -12.62 2.13
CA THR A 95 -4.36 -11.68 3.24
C THR A 95 -3.25 -12.12 4.19
N PRO A 96 -3.17 -13.39 4.65
CA PRO A 96 -2.12 -13.80 5.57
C PRO A 96 -0.72 -13.59 4.99
N TYR A 97 -0.54 -13.80 3.69
CA TYR A 97 0.73 -13.60 3.01
C TYR A 97 1.08 -12.13 2.85
N VAL A 98 0.08 -11.26 2.61
CA VAL A 98 0.29 -9.79 2.67
C VAL A 98 0.77 -9.36 4.05
N VAL A 99 0.18 -9.90 5.12
CA VAL A 99 0.60 -9.62 6.50
C VAL A 99 2.02 -10.16 6.77
N MET A 100 2.34 -11.35 6.27
CA MET A 100 3.69 -11.92 6.35
C MET A 100 4.72 -11.05 5.61
N LEU A 101 4.41 -10.50 4.43
CA LEU A 101 5.31 -9.56 3.73
C LEU A 101 5.57 -8.30 4.57
N ALA A 102 4.55 -7.75 5.22
CA ALA A 102 4.70 -6.62 6.13
C ALA A 102 5.60 -6.97 7.35
N LEU A 103 5.39 -8.15 7.95
CA LEU A 103 6.23 -8.67 9.03
C LEU A 103 7.69 -8.81 8.60
N LEU A 104 7.94 -9.45 7.44
CA LEU A 104 9.29 -9.62 6.91
C LEU A 104 9.93 -8.27 6.64
N ARG A 105 9.24 -7.34 5.97
CA ARG A 105 9.75 -5.99 5.73
C ARG A 105 10.16 -5.30 7.02
N TYR A 106 9.35 -5.41 8.08
CA TYR A 106 9.60 -4.74 9.34
C TYR A 106 10.72 -5.35 10.17
N HIS A 107 10.72 -6.68 10.30
CA HIS A 107 11.56 -7.42 11.24
C HIS A 107 12.86 -7.93 10.63
N SER A 108 12.98 -8.02 9.30
CA SER A 108 14.21 -8.45 8.64
C SER A 108 15.42 -7.65 9.15
N PRO A 109 16.50 -8.33 9.58
CA PRO A 109 17.78 -7.68 9.77
C PRO A 109 18.31 -7.08 8.46
N ASP A 110 19.12 -6.03 8.54
CA ASP A 110 19.63 -5.34 7.36
C ASP A 110 20.41 -6.31 6.45
N ARG A 111 19.98 -6.39 5.18
CA ARG A 111 20.61 -7.18 4.10
C ARG A 111 20.80 -8.66 4.40
N ASP A 112 19.94 -9.25 5.24
CA ASP A 112 19.97 -10.68 5.52
C ASP A 112 19.47 -11.50 4.32
N ARG A 113 20.29 -12.45 3.85
CA ARG A 113 19.99 -13.27 2.67
C ARG A 113 18.86 -14.28 2.92
N GLN A 114 18.80 -14.86 4.11
CA GLN A 114 17.78 -15.85 4.44
C GLN A 114 16.41 -15.20 4.48
N TRP A 115 16.31 -14.03 5.11
CA TRP A 115 15.07 -13.27 5.15
C TRP A 115 14.61 -12.83 3.76
N ARG A 116 15.55 -12.40 2.91
CA ARG A 116 15.24 -12.05 1.52
C ARG A 116 14.72 -13.25 0.73
N GLN A 117 15.23 -14.45 0.97
CA GLN A 117 14.70 -15.67 0.37
C GLN A 117 13.27 -15.95 0.86
N THR A 118 13.01 -15.83 2.16
CA THR A 118 11.65 -15.99 2.72
C THR A 118 10.66 -14.95 2.17
N VAL A 119 11.11 -13.72 1.90
CA VAL A 119 10.27 -12.71 1.22
C VAL A 119 9.83 -13.18 -0.15
N LEU A 120 10.71 -13.81 -0.93
CA LEU A 120 10.37 -14.33 -2.25
C LEU A 120 9.40 -15.51 -2.17
N GLU A 121 9.55 -16.39 -1.18
CA GLU A 121 8.64 -17.51 -0.93
C GLU A 121 7.23 -17.03 -0.55
N VAL A 122 7.12 -16.11 0.40
CA VAL A 122 5.82 -15.51 0.78
C VAL A 122 5.22 -14.71 -0.36
N TRP A 123 6.04 -14.02 -1.14
CA TRP A 123 5.58 -13.31 -2.34
C TRP A 123 4.92 -14.26 -3.34
N GLN A 124 5.53 -15.42 -3.61
CA GLN A 124 4.96 -16.42 -4.53
C GLN A 124 3.59 -16.89 -4.05
N GLU A 125 3.42 -17.16 -2.75
CA GLU A 125 2.12 -17.54 -2.19
C GLU A 125 1.06 -16.45 -2.38
N ALA A 126 1.42 -15.17 -2.22
CA ALA A 126 0.50 -14.06 -2.47
C ALA A 126 0.16 -13.93 -3.96
N GLU A 127 1.16 -14.04 -4.84
CA GLU A 127 1.02 -13.94 -6.30
C GLU A 127 0.18 -15.09 -6.88
N GLU A 128 0.32 -16.31 -6.35
CA GLU A 128 -0.48 -17.47 -6.77
C GLU A 128 -1.99 -17.32 -6.45
N ARG A 129 -2.32 -16.63 -5.35
CA ARG A 129 -3.71 -16.44 -4.89
C ARG A 129 -4.38 -15.22 -5.52
N ASP A 130 -3.64 -14.13 -5.64
CA ASP A 130 -4.11 -12.88 -6.23
C ASP A 130 -2.93 -12.18 -6.95
N PRO A 131 -2.68 -12.52 -8.23
CA PRO A 131 -1.50 -12.06 -8.97
C PRO A 131 -1.38 -10.54 -9.11
N TRP A 132 -2.48 -9.80 -8.90
CA TRP A 132 -2.52 -8.35 -9.01
C TRP A 132 -2.92 -7.68 -7.70
N ASN A 133 -2.69 -8.37 -6.58
CA ASN A 133 -3.00 -7.87 -5.24
C ASN A 133 -2.25 -6.56 -4.97
N ARG A 134 -2.99 -5.46 -4.84
CA ARG A 134 -2.41 -4.13 -4.63
C ARG A 134 -1.48 -4.10 -3.40
N GLU A 135 -1.95 -4.59 -2.27
CA GLU A 135 -1.21 -4.47 -1.01
C GLU A 135 0.07 -5.32 -1.03
N ALA A 136 0.04 -6.54 -1.56
CA ALA A 136 1.24 -7.37 -1.72
C ALA A 136 2.32 -6.64 -2.54
N HIS A 137 1.92 -6.02 -3.66
CA HIS A 137 2.82 -5.28 -4.53
C HIS A 137 3.41 -4.06 -3.80
N HIS A 138 2.60 -3.31 -3.06
CA HIS A 138 3.11 -2.17 -2.29
C HIS A 138 4.02 -2.59 -1.14
N GLU A 139 3.77 -3.73 -0.49
CA GLU A 139 4.65 -4.28 0.54
C GLU A 139 6.03 -4.65 -0.02
N LEU A 140 6.06 -5.34 -1.18
CA LEU A 140 7.30 -5.69 -1.84
C LEU A 140 8.04 -4.47 -2.40
N LEU A 141 7.32 -3.50 -2.97
CA LEU A 141 7.91 -2.23 -3.40
C LEU A 141 8.60 -1.52 -2.24
N THR A 142 7.91 -1.45 -1.09
CA THR A 142 8.42 -0.78 0.10
C THR A 142 9.62 -1.53 0.69
N TYR A 143 9.63 -2.87 0.63
CA TYR A 143 10.80 -3.67 0.99
C TYR A 143 12.04 -3.27 0.19
N MET A 144 11.87 -2.97 -1.11
CA MET A 144 12.92 -2.56 -2.04
C MET A 144 13.31 -1.08 -1.96
N PHE A 145 12.74 -0.30 -1.03
CA PHE A 145 13.19 1.08 -0.83
C PHE A 145 14.58 1.12 -0.17
N PRO A 146 15.43 2.10 -0.49
CA PRO A 146 16.76 2.24 0.12
C PRO A 146 16.78 2.49 1.63
N ASP A 147 15.74 3.10 2.20
CA ASP A 147 15.58 3.27 3.67
C ASP A 147 15.09 1.95 4.34
N TRP A 148 14.86 0.89 3.55
CA TRP A 148 14.52 -0.47 3.97
C TRP A 148 15.64 -1.44 3.53
N HIS A 149 15.35 -2.45 2.71
CA HIS A 149 16.28 -3.53 2.36
C HIS A 149 16.78 -3.45 0.92
N GLY A 150 16.35 -2.43 0.19
CA GLY A 150 16.63 -2.27 -1.23
C GLY A 150 18.04 -1.77 -1.56
N VAL A 151 18.45 -2.03 -2.80
CA VAL A 151 19.61 -1.39 -3.42
C VAL A 151 19.19 -0.37 -4.48
N ALA A 152 20.12 0.50 -4.87
CA ALA A 152 19.84 1.57 -5.81
C ALA A 152 19.26 1.03 -7.13
N GLY A 153 18.11 1.56 -7.53
CA GLY A 153 17.45 1.22 -8.80
C GLY A 153 16.51 0.02 -8.75
N GLU A 154 16.58 -0.81 -7.70
CA GLU A 154 15.78 -2.03 -7.57
C GLU A 154 14.27 -1.75 -7.61
N MET A 155 13.79 -0.82 -6.77
CA MET A 155 12.38 -0.42 -6.72
C MET A 155 11.84 0.07 -8.06
N PHE A 156 12.66 0.75 -8.89
CA PHE A 156 12.23 1.25 -10.19
C PHE A 156 12.13 0.14 -11.22
N HIS A 157 13.14 -0.76 -11.25
CA HIS A 157 13.12 -1.90 -12.16
C HIS A 157 11.91 -2.79 -11.90
N TRP A 158 11.68 -3.14 -10.63
CA TRP A 158 10.55 -3.97 -10.22
C TRP A 158 9.20 -3.29 -10.54
N ALA A 159 9.03 -2.00 -10.21
CA ALA A 159 7.79 -1.29 -10.49
C ALA A 159 7.48 -1.22 -12.01
N GLN A 160 8.50 -0.98 -12.84
CA GLN A 160 8.34 -0.94 -14.30
C GLN A 160 8.01 -2.31 -14.88
N GLU A 161 8.67 -3.35 -14.40
CA GLU A 161 8.46 -4.74 -14.83
C GLU A 161 7.03 -5.20 -14.50
N ARG A 162 6.54 -4.93 -13.29
CA ARG A 162 5.14 -5.18 -12.93
C ARG A 162 4.15 -4.41 -13.83
N CYS A 163 4.42 -3.14 -14.12
CA CYS A 163 3.57 -2.33 -15.01
C CYS A 163 3.55 -2.84 -16.45
N ALA A 164 4.59 -3.53 -16.91
CA ALA A 164 4.64 -4.10 -18.25
C ALA A 164 3.68 -5.29 -18.42
N HIS A 165 3.33 -5.98 -17.32
CA HIS A 165 2.51 -7.19 -17.34
C HIS A 165 1.09 -6.98 -16.81
N VAL A 166 0.89 -6.01 -15.91
CA VAL A 166 -0.43 -5.81 -15.29
C VAL A 166 -1.49 -5.37 -16.32
N PRO A 167 -2.70 -5.96 -16.29
CA PRO A 167 -3.82 -5.51 -17.13
C PRO A 167 -4.11 -4.01 -16.98
N ARG A 168 -4.63 -3.41 -18.06
CA ARG A 168 -5.15 -2.04 -18.02
C ARG A 168 -6.34 -1.95 -17.05
N GLY A 169 -6.50 -0.78 -16.44
CA GLY A 169 -7.54 -0.50 -15.45
C GLY A 169 -7.14 -0.88 -14.02
N MET A 170 -6.01 -1.55 -13.81
CA MET A 170 -5.50 -1.91 -12.48
C MET A 170 -4.70 -0.76 -11.84
N PRO A 171 -4.80 -0.57 -10.51
CA PRO A 171 -4.08 0.50 -9.82
C PRO A 171 -2.57 0.31 -9.81
N LEU A 172 -2.03 -0.89 -10.04
CA LEU A 172 -0.59 -1.15 -10.02
C LEU A 172 0.21 -0.33 -11.04
N HIS A 173 -0.43 0.28 -12.05
CA HIS A 173 0.23 1.27 -12.91
C HIS A 173 0.73 2.52 -12.14
N THR A 174 0.35 2.70 -10.86
CA THR A 174 0.90 3.76 -9.99
C THR A 174 2.21 3.40 -9.30
N LEU A 175 2.65 2.14 -9.30
CA LEU A 175 3.88 1.72 -8.59
C LEU A 175 5.12 2.56 -8.96
N PRO A 176 5.36 2.94 -10.23
CA PRO A 176 6.48 3.80 -10.57
C PRO A 176 6.35 5.23 -10.02
N LEU A 177 5.13 5.73 -9.82
CA LEU A 177 4.87 7.03 -9.17
C LEU A 177 5.20 6.96 -7.68
N VAL A 178 4.90 5.83 -7.03
CA VAL A 178 5.27 5.57 -5.64
C VAL A 178 6.79 5.54 -5.49
N ALA A 179 7.49 4.79 -6.35
CA ALA A 179 8.95 4.74 -6.36
C ALA A 179 9.59 6.11 -6.64
N LEU A 180 8.99 6.90 -7.54
CA LEU A 180 9.45 8.26 -7.86
C LEU A 180 9.31 9.20 -6.66
N ALA A 181 8.17 9.17 -5.98
CA ALA A 181 7.93 9.96 -4.78
C ALA A 181 8.91 9.61 -3.65
N GLU A 182 9.16 8.32 -3.42
CA GLU A 182 10.15 7.87 -2.43
C GLU A 182 11.57 8.31 -2.81
N SER A 183 11.95 8.19 -4.09
CA SER A 183 13.24 8.69 -4.56
C SER A 183 13.40 10.19 -4.33
N HIS A 184 12.33 10.97 -4.56
CA HIS A 184 12.32 12.39 -4.26
C HIS A 184 12.52 12.66 -2.76
N ARG A 185 11.76 11.98 -1.89
CA ARG A 185 11.90 12.11 -0.42
C ARG A 185 13.32 11.83 0.06
N LEU A 186 13.94 10.77 -0.46
CA LEU A 186 15.31 10.38 -0.10
C LEU A 186 16.35 11.42 -0.56
N ARG A 187 16.18 11.98 -1.78
CA ARG A 187 17.04 13.08 -2.25
C ARG A 187 16.85 14.33 -1.41
N MET A 188 15.61 14.68 -1.05
CA MET A 188 15.33 15.81 -0.16
C MET A 188 15.98 15.65 1.20
N LYS A 189 15.93 14.45 1.79
CA LYS A 189 16.59 14.11 3.06
C LYS A 189 18.12 14.26 2.97
N LYS A 190 18.73 13.93 1.83
CA LYS A 190 20.19 13.96 1.63
C LYS A 190 20.73 15.35 1.24
N ASP A 191 20.08 16.01 0.29
CA ASP A 191 20.59 17.20 -0.40
C ASP A 191 19.90 18.50 0.06
N GLY A 192 18.76 18.39 0.76
CA GLY A 192 17.99 19.50 1.28
C GLY A 192 17.64 20.54 0.22
N HIS A 193 17.74 21.82 0.58
CA HIS A 193 17.37 22.95 -0.29
C HIS A 193 18.19 23.05 -1.59
N ARG A 194 19.36 22.39 -1.71
CA ARG A 194 20.17 22.40 -2.94
C ARG A 194 19.51 21.68 -4.10
N TYR A 195 18.61 20.75 -3.81
CA TYR A 195 17.87 20.00 -4.82
C TYR A 195 16.79 20.83 -5.53
N GLY A 196 16.29 21.90 -4.89
CA GLY A 196 15.29 22.81 -5.48
C GLY A 196 15.77 23.59 -6.70
N LEU A 197 17.05 23.48 -7.06
CA LEU A 197 17.65 24.05 -8.28
C LEU A 197 17.63 23.08 -9.47
N THR A 198 17.12 21.85 -9.29
CA THR A 198 17.01 20.84 -10.34
C THR A 198 15.61 20.80 -10.92
N VAL A 199 15.49 20.32 -12.17
CA VAL A 199 14.18 20.06 -12.79
C VAL A 199 13.42 19.07 -11.91
N HIS A 200 12.19 19.43 -11.55
CA HIS A 200 11.34 18.62 -10.70
C HIS A 200 11.15 17.22 -11.33
N PRO A 201 11.31 16.10 -10.58
CA PRO A 201 11.47 14.78 -11.20
C PRO A 201 10.20 14.20 -11.84
N TRP A 202 9.07 14.88 -11.67
CA TRP A 202 7.80 14.59 -12.35
C TRP A 202 7.67 15.31 -13.70
N THR A 203 8.48 16.34 -13.96
CA THR A 203 8.53 17.00 -15.27
C THR A 203 9.01 16.00 -16.31
N GLU A 204 8.22 15.79 -17.36
CA GLU A 204 8.51 14.86 -18.46
C GLU A 204 8.75 13.39 -18.04
N ASN A 205 8.29 12.98 -16.84
CA ASN A 205 8.39 11.59 -16.42
C ASN A 205 7.35 10.72 -17.17
N PRO A 206 7.76 9.69 -17.94
CA PRO A 206 6.83 8.88 -18.72
C PRO A 206 5.87 8.06 -17.85
N SER A 207 6.23 7.80 -16.59
CA SER A 207 5.40 7.04 -15.65
C SER A 207 4.05 7.70 -15.39
N THR A 208 4.00 9.03 -15.34
CA THR A 208 2.76 9.79 -15.15
C THR A 208 1.79 9.52 -16.30
N GLN A 209 2.29 9.58 -17.54
CA GLN A 209 1.49 9.29 -18.71
C GLN A 209 1.09 7.82 -18.79
N HIS A 210 1.97 6.89 -18.41
CA HIS A 210 1.64 5.46 -18.37
C HIS A 210 0.53 5.16 -17.36
N ALA A 211 0.59 5.72 -16.16
CA ALA A 211 -0.46 5.57 -15.15
C ALA A 211 -1.80 6.18 -15.64
N TRP A 212 -1.75 7.33 -16.31
CA TRP A 212 -2.93 7.95 -16.91
C TRP A 212 -3.56 7.08 -18.02
N VAL A 213 -2.76 6.63 -18.97
CA VAL A 213 -3.25 5.87 -20.13
C VAL A 213 -3.68 4.47 -19.75
N ASN A 214 -2.92 3.76 -18.91
CA ASN A 214 -3.18 2.36 -18.64
C ASN A 214 -4.08 2.12 -17.43
N TRP A 215 -4.05 2.96 -16.40
CA TRP A 215 -4.97 2.85 -15.27
C TRP A 215 -6.13 3.81 -15.39
N TRP A 216 -5.87 5.12 -15.36
CA TRP A 216 -6.92 6.11 -15.21
C TRP A 216 -7.99 6.01 -16.31
N THR A 217 -7.57 5.87 -17.56
CA THR A 217 -8.47 5.79 -18.72
C THR A 217 -9.34 4.52 -18.73
N TYR A 218 -8.86 3.42 -18.15
CA TYR A 218 -9.54 2.12 -18.17
C TYR A 218 -10.14 1.72 -16.81
N ARG A 219 -10.05 2.59 -15.79
CA ARG A 219 -10.59 2.34 -14.45
C ARG A 219 -12.11 2.20 -14.51
N ALA A 220 -12.68 1.48 -13.55
CA ALA A 220 -14.14 1.39 -13.38
C ALA A 220 -14.63 2.44 -12.36
N PRO A 221 -15.18 3.59 -12.78
CA PRO A 221 -15.47 4.69 -11.84
C PRO A 221 -16.61 4.38 -10.86
N SER A 222 -17.56 3.52 -11.25
CA SER A 222 -18.70 3.13 -10.41
C SER A 222 -18.36 2.07 -9.34
N ARG A 223 -17.20 1.42 -9.46
CA ARG A 223 -16.73 0.41 -8.51
C ARG A 223 -15.21 0.56 -8.33
N PRO A 224 -14.75 1.63 -7.68
CA PRO A 224 -13.32 1.81 -7.42
C PRO A 224 -12.80 0.69 -6.52
N HIS A 225 -11.50 0.37 -6.67
CA HIS A 225 -10.79 -0.50 -5.74
C HIS A 225 -10.70 0.13 -4.35
N ALA A 226 -10.42 -0.67 -3.34
CA ALA A 226 -10.61 -0.30 -1.93
C ALA A 226 -9.71 0.85 -1.49
N ALA A 227 -8.46 0.88 -1.97
CA ALA A 227 -7.49 1.93 -1.69
C ALA A 227 -7.41 3.02 -2.78
N PHE A 228 -8.52 3.29 -3.47
CA PHE A 228 -8.57 4.25 -4.58
C PHE A 228 -7.96 5.62 -4.26
N HIS A 229 -8.27 6.19 -3.10
CA HIS A 229 -7.80 7.52 -2.74
C HIS A 229 -6.28 7.58 -2.61
N ASP A 230 -5.62 6.52 -2.15
CA ASP A 230 -4.17 6.48 -2.04
C ASP A 230 -3.52 6.59 -3.43
N ASP A 231 -3.93 5.73 -4.36
CA ASP A 231 -3.38 5.71 -5.72
C ASP A 231 -3.76 6.95 -6.53
N ALA A 232 -4.98 7.44 -6.34
CA ALA A 232 -5.45 8.63 -7.04
C ALA A 232 -4.68 9.87 -6.59
N ASN A 233 -4.33 9.98 -5.30
CA ASN A 233 -3.47 11.06 -4.81
C ASN A 233 -2.05 10.98 -5.40
N TYR A 234 -1.49 9.79 -5.62
CA TYR A 234 -0.21 9.65 -6.35
C TYR A 234 -0.29 10.16 -7.79
N LEU A 235 -1.37 9.82 -8.50
CA LEU A 235 -1.58 10.29 -9.87
C LEU A 235 -1.83 11.81 -9.92
N ALA A 236 -2.70 12.33 -9.06
CA ALA A 236 -2.99 13.77 -8.97
C ALA A 236 -1.73 14.58 -8.65
N HIS A 237 -0.92 14.09 -7.71
CA HIS A 237 0.38 14.68 -7.39
C HIS A 237 1.28 14.71 -8.61
N ALA A 238 1.46 13.57 -9.29
CA ALA A 238 2.33 13.47 -10.46
C ALA A 238 1.89 14.39 -11.61
N LEU A 239 0.60 14.42 -11.95
CA LEU A 239 0.03 15.29 -12.99
C LEU A 239 0.19 16.77 -12.62
N SER A 240 -0.03 17.11 -11.36
CA SER A 240 0.07 18.47 -10.86
C SER A 240 1.49 19.03 -10.98
N PHE A 241 2.48 18.24 -10.61
CA PHE A 241 3.89 18.63 -10.73
C PHE A 241 4.46 18.50 -12.14
N ALA A 242 3.77 17.78 -13.03
CA ALA A 242 4.04 17.75 -14.47
C ALA A 242 3.30 18.87 -15.25
N ASN A 243 2.63 19.79 -14.56
CA ASN A 243 1.80 20.86 -15.16
C ASN A 243 0.66 20.37 -16.08
N GLN A 244 0.20 19.13 -15.90
CA GLN A 244 -0.91 18.55 -16.66
C GLN A 244 -2.26 18.88 -15.99
N HIS A 245 -2.57 20.19 -15.87
CA HIS A 245 -3.68 20.69 -15.07
C HIS A 245 -5.05 20.14 -15.45
N ARG A 246 -5.32 19.95 -16.75
CA ARG A 246 -6.59 19.40 -17.23
C ARG A 246 -6.81 17.95 -16.79
N ALA A 247 -5.79 17.11 -16.94
CA ALA A 247 -5.82 15.73 -16.47
C ALA A 247 -5.92 15.68 -14.94
N ALA A 248 -5.14 16.52 -14.24
CA ALA A 248 -5.19 16.62 -12.78
C ALA A 248 -6.59 17.00 -12.26
N ALA A 249 -7.30 17.89 -12.96
CA ALA A 249 -8.64 18.32 -12.57
C ALA A 249 -9.64 17.14 -12.53
N GLU A 250 -9.57 16.24 -13.51
CA GLU A 250 -10.40 15.03 -13.52
C GLU A 250 -10.08 14.12 -12.33
N VAL A 251 -8.79 13.97 -11.99
CA VAL A 251 -8.38 13.17 -10.83
C VAL A 251 -8.87 13.79 -9.53
N PHE A 252 -8.73 15.11 -9.37
CA PHE A 252 -9.20 15.81 -8.18
C PHE A 252 -10.71 15.74 -7.99
N ASP A 253 -11.49 15.79 -9.09
CA ASP A 253 -12.95 15.64 -9.02
C ASP A 253 -13.33 14.26 -8.45
N ALA A 254 -12.68 13.20 -8.93
CA ALA A 254 -12.90 11.84 -8.43
C ALA A 254 -12.35 11.60 -7.01
N ILE A 255 -11.27 12.29 -6.60
CA ILE A 255 -10.78 12.25 -5.22
C ILE A 255 -11.77 12.95 -4.27
N GLY A 256 -12.40 14.04 -4.70
CA GLY A 256 -13.27 14.85 -3.86
C GLY A 256 -12.53 15.39 -2.62
N PRO A 257 -13.08 15.28 -1.40
CA PRO A 257 -12.48 15.81 -0.18
C PRO A 257 -11.40 14.90 0.43
N TYR A 258 -11.12 13.73 -0.16
CA TYR A 258 -10.32 12.67 0.46
C TYR A 258 -8.82 12.78 0.11
N ALA A 259 -8.18 13.83 0.60
CA ALA A 259 -6.72 14.00 0.49
C ALA A 259 -5.97 12.99 1.39
N THR A 260 -4.83 12.50 0.90
CA THR A 260 -3.89 11.69 1.69
C THR A 260 -2.68 12.51 2.14
N ASP A 261 -1.96 12.05 3.15
CA ASP A 261 -0.72 12.71 3.58
C ASP A 261 0.40 12.52 2.53
N VAL A 262 0.75 11.27 2.24
CA VAL A 262 1.68 10.89 1.18
C VAL A 262 0.92 10.77 -0.14
N PRO A 263 1.45 11.27 -1.28
CA PRO A 263 2.81 11.78 -1.49
C PRO A 263 3.04 13.26 -1.17
N TRP A 264 1.99 14.03 -0.87
CA TRP A 264 2.08 15.49 -0.75
C TRP A 264 3.08 15.94 0.33
N SER A 265 3.14 15.22 1.46
CA SER A 265 4.09 15.49 2.55
C SER A 265 5.56 15.41 2.15
N TYR A 266 5.89 14.78 1.02
CA TYR A 266 7.27 14.69 0.51
C TYR A 266 7.74 15.96 -0.20
N CYS A 267 6.82 16.88 -0.50
CA CYS A 267 7.10 18.14 -1.19
C CYS A 267 6.75 19.38 -0.36
N GLY A 268 6.22 19.21 0.86
CA GLY A 268 5.80 20.31 1.75
C GLY A 268 4.62 19.93 2.63
N ASP A 269 3.85 20.93 3.08
CA ASP A 269 2.63 20.68 3.85
C ASP A 269 1.55 20.03 2.98
N ALA A 270 1.11 18.82 3.35
CA ALA A 270 0.25 17.99 2.52
C ALA A 270 -1.09 18.68 2.19
N GLN A 271 -1.75 19.24 3.21
CA GLN A 271 -3.07 19.86 3.06
C GLN A 271 -3.01 21.12 2.20
N GLN A 272 -2.01 21.97 2.42
CA GLN A 272 -1.80 23.19 1.64
C GLN A 272 -1.48 22.86 0.18
N LEU A 273 -0.61 21.88 -0.07
CA LEU A 273 -0.24 21.46 -1.41
C LEU A 273 -1.43 20.89 -2.18
N PHE A 274 -2.15 19.93 -1.59
CA PHE A 274 -3.35 19.34 -2.20
C PHE A 274 -4.34 20.43 -2.59
N THR A 275 -4.70 21.31 -1.65
CA THR A 275 -5.68 22.38 -1.87
C THR A 275 -5.21 23.37 -2.94
N ARG A 276 -3.92 23.71 -2.96
CA ARG A 276 -3.33 24.64 -3.94
C ARG A 276 -3.38 24.04 -5.35
N HIS A 277 -2.93 22.80 -5.50
CA HIS A 277 -2.90 22.13 -6.80
C HIS A 277 -4.31 21.81 -7.31
N GLN A 278 -5.25 21.48 -6.44
CA GLN A 278 -6.67 21.37 -6.79
C GLN A 278 -7.20 22.69 -7.37
N LYS A 279 -6.95 23.83 -6.71
CA LYS A 279 -7.36 25.16 -7.21
C LYS A 279 -6.73 25.50 -8.56
N TRP A 280 -5.45 25.16 -8.75
CA TRP A 280 -4.77 25.39 -10.03
C TRP A 280 -5.30 24.49 -11.14
N ALA A 281 -5.60 23.23 -10.84
CA ALA A 281 -6.19 22.30 -11.80
C ALA A 281 -7.58 22.78 -12.27
N VAL A 282 -8.43 23.25 -11.35
CA VAL A 282 -9.74 23.84 -11.68
C VAL A 282 -9.58 25.10 -12.54
N LYS A 283 -8.66 26.00 -12.19
CA LYS A 283 -8.42 27.22 -13.01
C LYS A 283 -7.84 26.89 -14.39
N GLY A 284 -6.90 25.96 -14.47
CA GLY A 284 -6.22 25.57 -15.70
C GLY A 284 -7.02 24.62 -16.60
N SER A 285 -8.18 24.14 -16.13
CA SER A 285 -9.12 23.33 -16.93
C SER A 285 -10.35 24.11 -17.41
N ALA A 286 -10.46 25.40 -17.04
CA ALA A 286 -11.48 26.28 -17.58
C ALA A 286 -11.31 26.46 -19.11
N PRO A 287 -12.41 26.51 -19.87
CA PRO A 287 -12.40 26.60 -21.33
C PRO A 287 -11.82 27.92 -21.86
#